data_AF-A0A242Z5K4-F1
#
_entry.id   AF-A0A242Z5K4-F1
#
_cell.length_a   1.000
_cell.length_b   1.000
_cell.length_c   1.000
_cell.angle_alpha   90.00
_cell.angle_beta   90.00
_cell.angle_gamma   90.00
#
_symmetry.space_group_name_H-M   'P 1'
#
loop_
_entity.id
_entity.type
_entity.pdbx_description
1 polymer ?
#
loop_
_entity_poly.entity_id
_entity_poly.type
_entity_poly.pdbx_seq_one_letter_code
_entity_poly.pdbx_strand_id
1 'polypeptide(L)'
;MSRGNYKTRRYTKEVLIEIIQEKAKTLNRTPKRSEIKEACSVVRVFGSFSDGIIAAGLKPTRRKFNRKPCNETSKQEIIIEIQNKAKALGRTPRNCEVDIGKIAINKFGSWNKALQAAGLEVNQKNYTRSEIIQLLQDYAKENKRTPRKCDLSINYHACKRIFGSWCEAIRAAGLTPNIKKTDQELLQELKRVFKELGKVPTVTECHKIKFCVSTYQIRFGSWNKALELAGLPIKNSRRCGMTKERYVELLKDYATKLGRVPGSNEIREARAIINRFGSWNKALEAAELPVIKSKKEELIEIIQEKARELKRVPKSNEIRQYSTIHRHFGKWNKALEAADLSKENH
;
A
#
# COMPACT_ATOMS: atom_id res chain seq x y z
N MET A 1 -5.07 35.92 14.96
CA MET A 1 -3.60 36.02 14.81
C MET A 1 -3.26 37.35 14.17
N SER A 2 -2.64 38.24 14.95
CA SER A 2 -2.29 39.61 14.55
C SER A 2 -1.23 39.59 13.44
N ARG A 3 -1.52 40.21 12.29
CA ARG A 3 -0.54 40.39 11.20
C ARG A 3 0.42 41.50 11.63
N GLY A 4 1.59 41.08 12.10
CA GLY A 4 2.69 41.94 12.53
C GLY A 4 2.97 43.06 11.52
N ASN A 5 2.97 44.27 12.06
CA ASN A 5 3.18 45.53 11.37
C ASN A 5 4.67 45.66 10.98
N TYR A 6 5.07 45.09 9.84
CA TYR A 6 6.43 45.23 9.34
C TYR A 6 6.61 46.64 8.75
N LYS A 7 7.22 47.52 9.55
CA LYS A 7 7.74 48.83 9.10
C LYS A 7 8.46 48.65 7.77
N THR A 8 7.90 49.20 6.69
CA THR A 8 8.51 49.19 5.37
C THR A 8 9.74 50.09 5.39
N ARG A 9 10.93 49.50 5.61
CA ARG A 9 12.19 50.19 5.29
C ARG A 9 12.13 50.57 3.80
N ARG A 10 11.98 51.87 3.52
CA ARG A 10 12.12 52.43 2.19
C ARG A 10 13.61 52.47 1.88
N TYR A 11 14.10 51.44 1.22
CA TYR A 11 15.44 51.47 0.64
C TYR A 11 15.43 52.39 -0.58
N THR A 12 16.40 53.30 -0.66
CA THR A 12 16.62 54.09 -1.87
C THR A 12 17.28 53.23 -2.95
N LYS A 13 17.32 53.72 -4.20
CA LYS A 13 17.91 52.97 -5.32
C LYS A 13 19.39 52.68 -5.10
N GLU A 14 20.09 53.66 -4.53
CA GLU A 14 21.52 53.68 -4.30
C GLU A 14 21.91 52.63 -3.25
N VAL A 15 21.19 52.59 -2.12
CA VAL A 15 21.41 51.60 -1.05
C VAL A 15 21.22 50.16 -1.56
N LEU A 16 20.23 49.95 -2.44
CA LEU A 16 20.01 48.62 -3.02
C LEU A 16 21.11 48.21 -4.00
N ILE A 17 21.69 49.17 -4.74
CA ILE A 17 22.84 48.93 -5.61
C ILE A 17 24.07 48.57 -4.78
N GLU A 18 24.34 49.30 -3.70
CA GLU A 18 25.47 49.02 -2.79
C GLU A 18 25.37 47.61 -2.18
N ILE A 19 24.18 47.22 -1.69
CA ILE A 19 23.93 45.86 -1.16
C ILE A 19 24.24 44.78 -2.21
N ILE A 20 23.85 45.01 -3.46
CA ILE A 20 24.13 44.08 -4.56
C ILE A 20 25.64 44.00 -4.84
N GLN A 21 26.34 45.14 -4.87
CA GLN A 21 27.77 45.21 -5.15
C GLN A 21 28.61 44.59 -4.03
N GLU A 22 28.29 44.88 -2.77
CA GLU A 22 28.94 44.27 -1.62
C GLU A 22 28.76 42.74 -1.66
N LYS A 23 27.54 42.28 -1.92
CA LYS A 23 27.28 40.85 -2.05
C LYS A 23 28.05 40.22 -3.21
N ALA A 24 28.18 40.92 -4.34
CA ALA A 24 28.97 40.44 -5.47
C ALA A 24 30.46 40.33 -5.14
N LYS A 25 31.02 41.32 -4.41
CA LYS A 25 32.41 41.28 -3.90
C LYS A 25 32.62 40.09 -2.97
N THR A 26 31.71 39.84 -2.03
CA THR A 26 31.85 38.68 -1.11
C THR A 26 31.82 37.33 -1.82
N LEU A 27 31.09 37.23 -2.93
CA LEU A 27 30.92 35.97 -3.66
C LEU A 27 31.91 35.81 -4.82
N ASN A 28 32.66 36.85 -5.19
CA ASN A 28 33.44 36.93 -6.43
C ASN A 28 32.63 36.52 -7.69
N ARG A 29 31.31 36.76 -7.68
CA ARG A 29 30.39 36.48 -8.79
C ARG A 29 29.11 37.29 -8.64
N THR A 30 28.31 37.36 -9.71
CA THR A 30 26.97 37.96 -9.63
C THR A 30 26.07 37.19 -8.64
N PRO A 31 25.47 37.87 -7.65
CA PRO A 31 24.59 37.23 -6.67
C PRO A 31 23.27 36.77 -7.29
N LYS A 32 22.75 35.64 -6.78
CA LYS A 32 21.41 35.12 -7.13
C LYS A 32 20.35 35.81 -6.27
N ARG A 33 19.10 35.80 -6.75
CA ARG A 33 17.94 36.39 -6.03
C ARG A 33 17.77 35.85 -4.61
N SER A 34 18.00 34.56 -4.40
CA SER A 34 17.89 33.92 -3.09
C SER A 34 19.00 34.29 -2.11
N GLU A 35 20.08 34.92 -2.59
CA GLU A 35 21.28 35.24 -1.80
C GLU A 35 21.26 36.68 -1.25
N ILE A 36 20.28 37.50 -1.67
CA ILE A 36 20.09 38.87 -1.21
C ILE A 36 18.78 38.95 -0.42
N LYS A 37 18.85 39.32 0.86
CA LYS A 37 17.69 39.44 1.76
C LYS A 37 16.70 40.51 1.26
N GLU A 38 17.23 41.59 0.71
CA GLU A 38 16.50 42.74 0.18
C GLU A 38 16.02 42.53 -1.27
N ALA A 39 16.12 41.31 -1.83
CA ALA A 39 15.77 41.03 -3.22
C ALA A 39 14.32 41.44 -3.60
N CYS A 40 13.37 41.37 -2.66
CA CYS A 40 12.01 41.86 -2.88
C CYS A 40 11.95 43.39 -2.98
N SER A 41 12.77 44.11 -2.21
CA SER A 41 12.91 45.56 -2.31
C SER A 41 13.55 45.96 -3.64
N VAL A 42 14.57 45.23 -4.10
CA VAL A 42 15.18 45.40 -5.43
C VAL A 42 14.13 45.27 -6.53
N VAL A 43 13.31 44.22 -6.50
CA VAL A 43 12.27 43.99 -7.52
C VAL A 43 11.20 45.09 -7.50
N ARG A 44 10.82 45.56 -6.30
CA ARG A 44 9.84 46.63 -6.17
C ARG A 44 10.34 47.97 -6.72
N VAL A 45 11.64 48.26 -6.57
CA VAL A 45 12.24 49.54 -7.00
C VAL A 45 12.69 49.53 -8.46
N PHE A 46 13.23 48.42 -8.96
CA PHE A 46 13.78 48.28 -10.32
C PHE A 46 12.87 47.52 -11.28
N GLY A 47 11.70 47.04 -10.83
CA GLY A 47 10.75 46.25 -11.62
C GLY A 47 11.13 44.77 -11.75
N SER A 48 12.42 44.46 -11.91
CA SER A 48 12.93 43.09 -11.88
C SER A 48 14.24 42.99 -11.12
N PHE A 49 14.52 41.80 -10.58
CA PHE A 49 15.81 41.55 -9.91
C PHE A 49 16.98 41.66 -10.90
N SER A 50 16.79 41.24 -12.15
CA SER A 50 17.80 41.36 -13.19
C SER A 50 18.14 42.82 -13.52
N ASP A 51 17.14 43.71 -13.53
CA ASP A 51 17.38 45.13 -13.79
C ASP A 51 18.11 45.80 -12.62
N GLY A 52 17.88 45.36 -11.38
CA GLY A 52 18.69 45.77 -10.24
C GLY A 52 20.15 45.31 -10.32
N ILE A 53 20.41 44.08 -10.80
CA ILE A 53 21.77 43.59 -11.06
C ILE A 53 22.46 44.42 -12.15
N ILE A 54 21.74 44.80 -13.21
CA ILE A 54 22.25 45.67 -14.28
C ILE A 54 22.57 47.07 -13.74
N ALA A 55 21.68 47.64 -12.93
CA ALA A 55 21.90 48.94 -12.30
C ALA A 55 23.12 48.95 -11.36
N ALA A 56 23.44 47.80 -10.78
CA ALA A 56 24.65 47.61 -9.98
C ALA A 56 25.95 47.40 -10.80
N GLY A 57 25.87 47.43 -12.14
CA GLY A 57 27.02 47.25 -13.04
C GLY A 57 27.42 45.79 -13.26
N LEU A 58 26.58 44.82 -12.87
CA LEU A 58 26.87 43.40 -12.95
C LEU A 58 26.10 42.72 -14.10
N LYS A 59 26.66 41.62 -14.63
CA LYS A 59 25.99 40.81 -15.68
C LYS A 59 24.98 39.84 -15.04
N PRO A 60 23.68 39.88 -15.40
CA PRO A 60 22.68 38.95 -14.87
C PRO A 60 22.98 37.48 -15.19
N THR A 61 22.78 36.59 -14.22
CA THR A 61 22.99 35.14 -14.36
C THR A 61 21.91 34.43 -15.18
N ARG A 62 20.74 35.06 -15.38
CA ARG A 62 19.64 34.51 -16.18
C ARG A 62 19.50 35.31 -17.47
N ARG A 63 19.60 34.63 -18.63
CA ARG A 63 19.28 35.20 -19.95
C ARG A 63 17.93 35.93 -19.89
N LYS A 64 17.88 37.20 -20.31
CA LYS A 64 16.61 37.90 -20.58
C LYS A 64 15.86 37.05 -21.62
N PHE A 65 14.73 36.47 -21.23
CA PHE A 65 13.77 35.99 -22.21
C PHE A 65 13.13 37.23 -22.81
N ASN A 66 13.58 37.63 -24.00
CA ASN A 66 12.85 38.59 -24.84
C ASN A 66 11.54 37.93 -25.29
N ARG A 67 10.56 37.88 -24.39
CA ARG A 67 9.20 37.48 -24.76
C ARG A 67 8.52 38.69 -25.36
N LYS A 68 8.19 38.62 -26.66
CA LYS A 68 7.26 39.57 -27.28
C LYS A 68 5.96 39.60 -26.45
N PRO A 69 5.43 40.78 -26.10
CA PRO A 69 4.22 40.88 -25.29
C PRO A 69 3.02 40.24 -25.99
N CYS A 70 2.20 39.51 -25.23
CA CYS A 70 1.05 38.70 -25.70
C CYS A 70 -0.04 39.47 -26.48
N ASN A 71 0.00 40.81 -26.53
CA ASN A 71 -1.06 41.62 -27.11
C ASN A 71 -0.86 41.97 -28.59
N GLU A 72 0.36 41.90 -29.13
CA GLU A 72 0.63 42.36 -30.50
C GLU A 72 0.40 41.31 -31.59
N THR A 73 0.52 40.02 -31.29
CA THR A 73 0.49 38.99 -32.35
C THR A 73 -0.94 38.77 -32.88
N SER A 74 -1.19 39.06 -34.16
CA SER A 74 -2.51 38.85 -34.78
C SER A 74 -2.86 37.35 -34.83
N LYS A 75 -4.16 37.02 -34.83
CA LYS A 75 -4.61 35.62 -35.06
C LYS A 75 -4.09 35.09 -36.39
N GLN A 76 -3.93 35.95 -37.40
CA GLN A 76 -3.41 35.57 -38.72
C GLN A 76 -1.92 35.23 -38.68
N GLU A 77 -1.10 36.02 -37.97
CA GLU A 77 0.33 35.74 -37.80
C GLU A 77 0.57 34.39 -37.10
N ILE A 78 -0.28 34.06 -36.11
CA ILE A 78 -0.25 32.78 -35.43
C ILE A 78 -0.52 31.62 -36.39
N ILE A 79 -1.49 31.79 -37.31
CA ILE A 79 -1.83 30.78 -38.31
C ILE A 79 -0.65 30.56 -39.28
N ILE A 80 -0.07 31.65 -39.79
CA ILE A 80 1.06 31.61 -40.73
C ILE A 80 2.25 30.87 -40.11
N GLU A 81 2.59 31.19 -38.86
CA GLU A 81 3.71 30.56 -38.15
C GLU A 81 3.48 29.06 -37.91
N ILE A 82 2.24 28.68 -37.56
CA ILE A 82 1.84 27.27 -37.43
C ILE A 82 1.98 26.53 -38.76
N GLN A 83 1.53 27.13 -39.88
CA GLN A 83 1.63 26.55 -41.21
C GLN A 83 3.09 26.41 -41.68
N ASN A 84 3.93 27.42 -41.45
CA ASN A 84 5.35 27.38 -41.77
C ASN A 84 6.05 26.27 -41.00
N LYS A 85 5.75 26.11 -39.70
CA LYS A 85 6.31 25.02 -38.91
C LYS A 85 5.82 23.65 -39.38
N ALA A 86 4.55 23.53 -39.75
CA ALA A 86 4.01 22.29 -40.31
C ALA A 86 4.71 21.88 -41.60
N LYS A 87 4.92 22.84 -42.53
CA LYS A 87 5.69 22.63 -43.76
C LYS A 87 7.12 22.21 -43.47
N ALA A 88 7.80 22.87 -42.53
CA ALA A 88 9.17 22.53 -42.16
C ALA A 88 9.31 21.13 -41.55
N LEU A 89 8.29 20.64 -40.84
CA LEU A 89 8.31 19.32 -40.21
C LEU A 89 7.75 18.20 -41.10
N GLY A 90 7.06 18.53 -42.20
CA GLY A 90 6.30 17.57 -43.00
C GLY A 90 5.15 16.89 -42.25
N ARG A 91 4.74 17.43 -41.09
CA ARG A 91 3.67 16.91 -40.23
C ARG A 91 3.06 18.02 -39.39
N THR A 92 1.91 17.76 -38.78
CA THR A 92 1.31 18.69 -37.82
C THR A 92 2.25 18.94 -36.62
N PRO A 93 2.54 20.21 -36.28
CA PRO A 93 3.42 20.56 -35.17
C PRO A 93 2.71 20.41 -33.82
N ARG A 94 3.44 19.99 -32.78
CA ARG A 94 2.96 20.02 -31.39
C ARG A 94 3.13 21.42 -30.79
N ASN A 95 2.35 21.75 -29.76
CA ASN A 95 2.37 23.12 -29.19
C ASN A 95 3.74 23.52 -28.61
N CYS A 96 4.54 22.57 -28.12
CA CYS A 96 5.86 22.80 -27.56
C CYS A 96 6.94 23.00 -28.65
N GLU A 97 6.65 22.62 -29.89
CA GLU A 97 7.56 22.73 -31.03
C GLU A 97 7.44 24.10 -31.72
N VAL A 98 6.48 24.94 -31.29
CA VAL A 98 6.23 26.29 -31.83
C VAL A 98 6.36 27.31 -30.70
N ASP A 99 7.21 28.32 -30.89
CA ASP A 99 7.49 29.33 -29.86
C ASP A 99 6.25 30.13 -29.44
N ILE A 100 5.31 30.32 -30.37
CA ILE A 100 4.02 30.96 -30.13
C ILE A 100 2.95 30.02 -29.53
N GLY A 101 3.31 28.79 -29.15
CA GLY A 101 2.36 27.76 -28.70
C GLY A 101 1.43 28.20 -27.57
N LYS A 102 1.94 28.93 -26.58
CA LYS A 102 1.14 29.48 -25.47
C LYS A 102 0.26 30.65 -25.91
N ILE A 103 0.75 31.50 -26.83
CA ILE A 103 -0.01 32.64 -27.38
C ILE A 103 -1.18 32.12 -28.20
N ALA A 104 -0.95 31.11 -29.03
CA ALA A 104 -1.99 30.43 -29.80
C ALA A 104 -3.08 29.83 -28.91
N ILE A 105 -2.71 29.14 -27.83
CA ILE A 105 -3.69 28.60 -26.86
C ILE A 105 -4.53 29.72 -26.25
N ASN A 106 -3.92 30.84 -25.85
CA ASN A 106 -4.64 31.95 -25.23
C ASN A 106 -5.59 32.65 -26.22
N LYS A 107 -5.19 32.86 -27.49
CA LYS A 107 -6.03 33.55 -28.49
C LYS A 107 -7.11 32.68 -29.13
N PHE A 108 -6.87 31.38 -29.30
CA PHE A 108 -7.80 30.44 -29.94
C PHE A 108 -8.53 29.54 -28.92
N GLY A 109 -8.17 29.62 -27.64
CA GLY A 109 -8.69 28.80 -26.54
C GLY A 109 -8.08 27.39 -26.45
N SER A 110 -7.55 26.84 -27.55
CA SER A 110 -6.81 25.58 -27.54
C SER A 110 -5.87 25.48 -28.73
N TRP A 111 -4.81 24.66 -28.61
CA TRP A 111 -3.89 24.39 -29.71
C TRP A 111 -4.60 23.75 -30.91
N ASN A 112 -5.53 22.82 -30.66
CA ASN A 112 -6.29 22.17 -31.73
C ASN A 112 -7.18 23.16 -32.50
N LYS A 113 -7.77 24.15 -31.83
CA LYS A 113 -8.52 25.23 -32.52
C LYS A 113 -7.60 26.10 -33.39
N ALA A 114 -6.37 26.35 -32.93
CA ALA A 114 -5.37 27.06 -33.74
C ALA A 114 -4.93 26.23 -34.96
N LEU A 115 -4.74 24.91 -34.80
CA LEU A 115 -4.47 23.99 -35.92
C LEU A 115 -5.62 23.95 -36.93
N GLN A 116 -6.87 23.88 -36.45
CA GLN A 116 -8.07 23.92 -37.31
C GLN A 116 -8.15 25.23 -38.10
N ALA A 117 -7.93 26.37 -37.44
CA ALA A 117 -7.89 27.68 -38.11
C ALA A 117 -6.74 27.78 -39.13
N ALA A 118 -5.66 27.00 -38.94
CA ALA A 118 -4.55 26.87 -39.88
C ALA A 118 -4.78 25.83 -40.99
N GLY A 119 -5.93 25.15 -41.02
CA GLY A 119 -6.24 24.11 -42.00
C GLY A 119 -5.45 22.81 -41.80
N LEU A 120 -4.93 22.56 -40.60
CA LEU A 120 -4.14 21.37 -40.29
C LEU A 120 -4.96 20.33 -39.49
N GLU A 121 -4.64 19.05 -39.68
CA GLU A 121 -5.22 17.97 -38.88
C GLU A 121 -4.84 18.10 -37.40
N VAL A 122 -5.79 17.88 -36.50
CA VAL A 122 -5.57 18.00 -35.06
C VAL A 122 -4.72 16.84 -34.53
N ASN A 123 -3.68 17.14 -33.75
CA ASN A 123 -2.77 16.12 -33.20
C ASN A 123 -3.43 15.11 -32.25
N GLN A 124 -4.56 15.48 -31.63
CA GLN A 124 -5.34 14.58 -30.77
C GLN A 124 -6.82 14.83 -31.03
N LYS A 125 -7.54 13.77 -31.41
CA LYS A 125 -9.00 13.80 -31.61
C LYS A 125 -9.67 14.17 -30.28
N ASN A 126 -10.29 15.34 -30.24
CA ASN A 126 -11.08 15.76 -29.09
C ASN A 126 -12.41 15.02 -29.16
N TYR A 127 -12.54 13.95 -28.38
CA TYR A 127 -13.81 13.26 -28.28
C TYR A 127 -14.86 14.14 -27.60
N THR A 128 -16.07 14.18 -28.17
CA THR A 128 -17.24 14.73 -27.48
C THR A 128 -17.83 13.70 -26.51
N ARG A 129 -18.70 14.15 -25.61
CA ARG A 129 -19.39 13.26 -24.65
C ARG A 129 -20.20 12.18 -25.39
N SER A 130 -20.94 12.58 -26.42
CA SER A 130 -21.78 11.68 -27.21
C SER A 130 -20.95 10.69 -28.03
N GLU A 131 -19.83 11.11 -28.61
CA GLU A 131 -18.94 10.22 -29.36
C GLU A 131 -18.39 9.08 -28.50
N ILE A 132 -17.97 9.37 -27.25
CA ILE A 132 -17.46 8.32 -26.35
C ILE A 132 -18.59 7.34 -25.98
N ILE A 133 -19.79 7.83 -25.71
CA ILE A 133 -20.95 6.97 -25.40
C ILE A 133 -21.23 6.04 -26.58
N GLN A 134 -21.28 6.59 -27.80
CA GLN A 134 -21.58 5.82 -29.00
C GLN A 134 -20.52 4.73 -29.23
N LEU A 135 -19.23 5.08 -29.12
CA LEU A 135 -18.14 4.11 -29.24
C LEU A 135 -18.23 2.98 -28.21
N LEU A 136 -18.60 3.29 -26.97
CA LEU A 136 -18.77 2.28 -25.92
C LEU A 136 -19.96 1.35 -26.21
N GLN A 137 -21.07 1.91 -26.72
CA GLN A 137 -22.28 1.15 -27.08
C GLN A 137 -22.05 0.26 -28.31
N ASP A 138 -21.43 0.80 -29.35
CA ASP A 138 -21.14 0.06 -30.58
C ASP A 138 -20.23 -1.14 -30.29
N TYR A 139 -19.16 -0.91 -29.51
CA TYR A 139 -18.28 -1.99 -29.08
C TYR A 139 -19.02 -3.06 -28.29
N ALA A 140 -19.87 -2.65 -27.35
CA ALA A 140 -20.63 -3.58 -26.51
C ALA A 140 -21.62 -4.42 -27.34
N LYS A 141 -22.24 -3.82 -28.35
CA LYS A 141 -23.14 -4.49 -29.30
C LYS A 141 -22.39 -5.52 -30.14
N GLU A 142 -21.24 -5.16 -30.69
CA GLU A 142 -20.43 -6.02 -31.54
C GLU A 142 -19.82 -7.20 -30.75
N ASN A 143 -19.24 -6.92 -29.58
CA ASN A 143 -18.47 -7.90 -28.82
C ASN A 143 -19.29 -8.63 -27.74
N LYS A 144 -20.58 -8.28 -27.59
CA LYS A 144 -21.50 -8.81 -26.55
C LYS A 144 -20.92 -8.75 -25.13
N ARG A 145 -20.07 -7.77 -24.85
CA ARG A 145 -19.41 -7.59 -23.55
C ARG A 145 -19.10 -6.12 -23.29
N THR A 146 -19.05 -5.73 -22.02
CA THR A 146 -18.63 -4.37 -21.65
C THR A 146 -17.17 -4.12 -22.07
N PRO A 147 -16.88 -2.99 -22.74
CA PRO A 147 -15.51 -2.63 -23.11
C PRO A 147 -14.62 -2.45 -21.87
N ARG A 148 -13.43 -3.04 -21.89
CA ARG A 148 -12.32 -2.73 -20.97
C ARG A 148 -11.52 -1.57 -21.54
N LYS A 149 -10.71 -0.94 -20.68
CA LYS A 149 -9.84 0.19 -21.07
C LYS A 149 -8.91 -0.12 -22.25
N CYS A 150 -8.42 -1.36 -22.35
CA CYS A 150 -7.50 -1.78 -23.42
C CYS A 150 -8.19 -2.11 -24.74
N ASP A 151 -9.51 -2.25 -24.75
CA ASP A 151 -10.24 -2.71 -25.94
C ASP A 151 -10.54 -1.57 -26.92
N LEU A 152 -10.44 -0.31 -26.47
CA LEU A 152 -10.74 0.88 -27.26
C LEU A 152 -9.54 1.82 -27.25
N SER A 153 -9.15 2.33 -28.43
CA SER A 153 -8.10 3.34 -28.60
C SER A 153 -8.53 4.75 -28.15
N ILE A 154 -9.40 4.85 -27.15
CA ILE A 154 -9.86 6.12 -26.58
C ILE A 154 -8.79 6.62 -25.60
N ASN A 155 -8.40 7.89 -25.72
CA ASN A 155 -7.48 8.51 -24.78
C ASN A 155 -8.09 8.51 -23.37
N TYR A 156 -7.45 7.81 -22.41
CA TYR A 156 -7.91 7.73 -21.02
C TYR A 156 -8.13 9.11 -20.38
N HIS A 157 -7.29 10.09 -20.71
CA HIS A 157 -7.44 11.47 -20.20
C HIS A 157 -8.69 12.16 -20.75
N ALA A 158 -9.14 11.81 -21.95
CA ALA A 158 -10.41 12.31 -22.49
C ALA A 158 -11.60 11.77 -21.69
N CYS A 159 -11.63 10.46 -21.41
CA CYS A 159 -12.67 9.86 -20.56
C CYS A 159 -12.67 10.46 -19.14
N LYS A 160 -11.48 10.60 -18.53
CA LYS A 160 -11.35 11.21 -17.19
C LYS A 160 -11.83 12.66 -17.17
N ARG A 161 -11.52 13.45 -18.20
CA ARG A 161 -11.92 14.87 -18.29
C ARG A 161 -13.43 15.03 -18.48
N ILE A 162 -14.08 14.19 -19.29
CA ILE A 162 -15.48 14.37 -19.70
C ILE A 162 -16.47 13.70 -18.72
N PHE A 163 -16.10 12.54 -18.17
CA PHE A 163 -16.96 11.74 -17.30
C PHE A 163 -16.44 11.61 -15.87
N GLY A 164 -15.24 12.11 -15.57
CA GLY A 164 -14.57 11.92 -14.28
C GLY A 164 -13.83 10.58 -14.18
N SER A 165 -14.40 9.49 -14.71
CA SER A 165 -13.73 8.18 -14.76
C SER A 165 -14.20 7.32 -15.94
N TRP A 166 -13.45 6.25 -16.25
CA TRP A 166 -13.86 5.23 -17.21
C TRP A 166 -15.14 4.51 -16.77
N CYS A 167 -15.34 4.30 -15.47
CA CYS A 167 -16.54 3.64 -14.96
C CYS A 167 -17.77 4.53 -15.14
N GLU A 168 -17.64 5.84 -14.91
CA GLU A 168 -18.72 6.79 -15.19
C GLU A 168 -19.03 6.87 -16.69
N ALA A 169 -18.03 6.79 -17.55
CA ALA A 169 -18.24 6.75 -19.00
C ALA A 169 -19.04 5.50 -19.42
N ILE A 170 -18.72 4.33 -18.87
CA ILE A 170 -19.49 3.09 -19.10
C ILE A 170 -20.93 3.22 -18.56
N ARG A 171 -21.12 3.76 -17.35
CA ARG A 171 -22.46 3.97 -16.79
C ARG A 171 -23.28 4.96 -17.64
N ALA A 172 -22.66 6.04 -18.10
CA ALA A 172 -23.30 7.01 -18.98
C ALA A 172 -23.69 6.40 -20.35
N ALA A 173 -23.01 5.34 -20.77
CA ALA A 173 -23.36 4.56 -21.95
C ALA A 173 -24.48 3.53 -21.70
N GLY A 174 -25.02 3.44 -20.48
CA GLY A 174 -26.03 2.47 -20.10
C GLY A 174 -25.49 1.05 -19.88
N LEU A 175 -24.17 0.91 -19.77
CA LEU A 175 -23.49 -0.37 -19.60
C LEU A 175 -23.09 -0.60 -18.13
N THR A 176 -22.93 -1.86 -17.74
CA THR A 176 -22.44 -2.23 -16.41
C THR A 176 -20.91 -2.26 -16.39
N PRO A 177 -20.23 -1.35 -15.64
CA PRO A 177 -18.78 -1.32 -15.58
C PRO A 177 -18.22 -2.56 -14.91
N ASN A 178 -17.14 -3.08 -15.48
CA ASN A 178 -16.38 -4.20 -14.91
C ASN A 178 -15.55 -3.69 -13.72
N ILE A 179 -16.23 -3.42 -12.61
CA ILE A 179 -15.63 -2.97 -11.35
C ILE A 179 -15.25 -4.21 -10.54
N LYS A 180 -14.05 -4.22 -9.97
CA LYS A 180 -13.70 -5.18 -8.91
C LYS A 180 -14.59 -4.86 -7.71
N LYS A 181 -15.51 -5.77 -7.35
CA LYS A 181 -16.40 -5.60 -6.20
C LYS A 181 -15.60 -5.24 -4.94
N THR A 182 -16.12 -4.29 -4.19
CA THR A 182 -15.61 -3.96 -2.86
C THR A 182 -15.82 -5.14 -1.91
N ASP A 183 -15.10 -5.15 -0.79
CA ASP A 183 -15.24 -6.21 0.20
C ASP A 183 -16.66 -6.26 0.78
N GLN A 184 -17.30 -5.11 0.95
CA GLN A 184 -18.70 -5.02 1.40
C GLN A 184 -19.68 -5.59 0.37
N GLU A 185 -19.52 -5.26 -0.91
CA GLU A 185 -20.36 -5.81 -1.99
C GLU A 185 -20.19 -7.33 -2.12
N LEU A 186 -18.98 -7.84 -1.95
CA LEU A 186 -18.72 -9.29 -1.92
C LEU A 186 -19.46 -9.96 -0.75
N LEU A 187 -19.36 -9.41 0.47
CA LEU A 187 -20.07 -9.97 1.63
C LEU A 187 -21.60 -9.90 1.49
N GLN A 188 -22.14 -8.83 0.89
CA GLN A 188 -23.57 -8.72 0.59
C GLN A 188 -24.01 -9.74 -0.46
N GLU A 189 -23.21 -9.96 -1.50
CA GLU A 189 -23.48 -10.96 -2.52
C GLU A 189 -23.49 -12.38 -1.90
N LEU A 190 -22.53 -12.66 -1.01
CA LEU A 190 -22.48 -13.92 -0.28
C LEU A 190 -23.74 -14.14 0.59
N LYS A 191 -24.22 -13.11 1.29
CA LYS A 191 -25.49 -13.15 2.04
C LYS A 191 -26.69 -13.41 1.14
N ARG A 192 -26.73 -12.79 -0.03
CA ARG A 192 -27.80 -12.98 -1.02
C ARG A 192 -27.83 -14.41 -1.52
N VAL A 193 -26.68 -14.96 -1.93
CA VAL A 193 -26.57 -16.34 -2.40
C VAL A 193 -26.98 -17.34 -1.31
N PHE A 194 -26.62 -17.07 -0.05
CA PHE A 194 -27.08 -17.88 1.08
C PHE A 194 -28.61 -17.87 1.23
N LYS A 195 -29.25 -16.70 1.10
CA LYS A 195 -30.71 -16.57 1.15
C LYS A 195 -31.39 -17.31 0.00
N GLU A 196 -30.84 -17.24 -1.21
CA GLU A 196 -31.39 -17.90 -2.40
C GLU A 196 -31.28 -19.43 -2.32
N LEU A 197 -30.18 -19.96 -1.77
CA LEU A 197 -29.96 -21.40 -1.68
C LEU A 197 -30.49 -22.01 -0.36
N GLY A 198 -30.85 -21.19 0.63
CA GLY A 198 -31.25 -21.62 1.97
C GLY A 198 -30.15 -22.33 2.76
N LYS A 199 -28.92 -22.37 2.23
CA LYS A 199 -27.77 -23.07 2.78
C LYS A 199 -26.47 -22.42 2.32
N VAL A 200 -25.38 -22.72 3.02
CA VAL A 200 -24.04 -22.30 2.61
C VAL A 200 -23.72 -22.94 1.25
N PRO A 201 -23.43 -22.14 0.21
CA PRO A 201 -23.15 -22.68 -1.11
C PRO A 201 -21.91 -23.58 -1.05
N THR A 202 -22.03 -24.79 -1.61
CA THR A 202 -20.90 -25.69 -1.81
C THR A 202 -20.05 -25.25 -3.00
N VAL A 203 -18.80 -25.75 -3.12
CA VAL A 203 -17.90 -25.41 -4.23
C VAL A 203 -18.52 -25.77 -5.60
N THR A 204 -19.23 -26.89 -5.67
CA THR A 204 -19.94 -27.34 -6.88
C THR A 204 -21.11 -26.41 -7.23
N GLU A 205 -21.88 -25.97 -6.24
CA GLU A 205 -22.97 -25.00 -6.45
C GLU A 205 -22.41 -23.63 -6.86
N CYS A 206 -21.35 -23.17 -6.21
CA CYS A 206 -20.64 -21.95 -6.56
C CYS A 206 -20.22 -21.94 -8.04
N HIS A 207 -19.66 -23.05 -8.56
CA HIS A 207 -19.33 -23.14 -9.98
C HIS A 207 -20.55 -23.02 -10.90
N LYS A 208 -21.69 -23.62 -10.54
CA LYS A 208 -22.92 -23.55 -11.35
C LYS A 208 -23.48 -22.12 -11.45
N ILE A 209 -23.40 -21.35 -10.37
CA ILE A 209 -23.83 -19.94 -10.34
C ILE A 209 -22.70 -18.95 -10.74
N LYS A 210 -21.59 -19.44 -11.29
CA LYS A 210 -20.39 -18.64 -11.64
C LYS A 210 -19.87 -17.77 -10.48
N PHE A 211 -20.00 -18.27 -9.26
CA PHE A 211 -19.57 -17.63 -8.03
C PHE A 211 -18.17 -18.12 -7.65
N CYS A 212 -17.15 -17.26 -7.76
CA CYS A 212 -15.76 -17.65 -7.53
C CYS A 212 -15.38 -17.63 -6.05
N VAL A 213 -15.32 -18.81 -5.41
CA VAL A 213 -14.85 -19.02 -4.03
C VAL A 213 -13.43 -18.46 -3.81
N SER A 214 -12.56 -18.56 -4.83
CA SER A 214 -11.18 -18.07 -4.79
C SER A 214 -11.09 -16.56 -4.56
N THR A 215 -12.04 -15.78 -5.10
CA THR A 215 -12.11 -14.33 -4.86
C THR A 215 -12.26 -14.01 -3.37
N TYR A 216 -13.08 -14.77 -2.66
CA TYR A 216 -13.31 -14.59 -1.23
C TYR A 216 -12.13 -15.09 -0.39
N GLN A 217 -11.51 -16.21 -0.78
CA GLN A 217 -10.31 -16.71 -0.12
C GLN A 217 -9.14 -15.73 -0.20
N ILE A 218 -8.90 -15.11 -1.36
CA ILE A 218 -7.81 -14.14 -1.55
C ILE A 218 -8.10 -12.85 -0.77
N ARG A 219 -9.34 -12.36 -0.80
CA ARG A 219 -9.70 -11.05 -0.21
C ARG A 219 -9.83 -11.10 1.31
N PHE A 220 -10.36 -12.19 1.86
CA PHE A 220 -10.64 -12.33 3.30
C PHE A 220 -9.70 -13.34 3.99
N GLY A 221 -8.70 -13.85 3.29
CA GLY A 221 -7.73 -14.85 3.77
C GLY A 221 -8.26 -16.29 3.78
N SER A 222 -9.57 -16.49 3.95
CA SER A 222 -10.21 -17.81 3.78
C SER A 222 -11.70 -17.70 3.50
N TRP A 223 -12.27 -18.77 2.94
CA TRP A 223 -13.72 -18.89 2.72
C TRP A 223 -14.51 -18.82 4.03
N ASN A 224 -14.01 -19.47 5.08
CA ASN A 224 -14.67 -19.45 6.39
C ASN A 224 -14.60 -18.08 7.05
N LYS A 225 -13.51 -17.32 6.85
CA LYS A 225 -13.42 -15.94 7.32
C LYS A 225 -14.40 -15.03 6.58
N ALA A 226 -14.61 -15.26 5.28
CA ALA A 226 -15.63 -14.55 4.51
C ALA A 226 -17.06 -14.87 5.02
N LEU A 227 -17.36 -16.13 5.34
CA LEU A 227 -18.64 -16.52 5.94
C LEU A 227 -18.85 -15.89 7.33
N GLU A 228 -17.81 -15.87 8.17
CA GLU A 228 -17.83 -15.22 9.49
C GLU A 228 -18.13 -13.72 9.39
N LEU A 229 -17.39 -13.00 8.53
CA LEU A 229 -17.60 -11.57 8.28
C LEU A 229 -18.98 -11.29 7.67
N ALA A 230 -19.53 -12.25 6.92
CA ALA A 230 -20.90 -12.18 6.41
C ALA A 230 -21.96 -12.60 7.45
N GLY A 231 -21.59 -13.02 8.66
CA GLY A 231 -22.53 -13.48 9.68
C GLY A 231 -23.28 -14.77 9.29
N LEU A 232 -22.65 -15.63 8.47
CA LEU A 232 -23.23 -16.86 7.96
C LEU A 232 -22.70 -18.10 8.68
N PRO A 233 -23.48 -19.18 8.76
CA PRO A 233 -23.04 -20.42 9.40
C PRO A 233 -21.86 -21.05 8.63
N ILE A 234 -20.88 -21.58 9.34
CA ILE A 234 -19.67 -22.18 8.75
C ILE A 234 -19.81 -23.71 8.73
N LYS A 235 -19.74 -24.32 7.54
CA LYS A 235 -19.76 -25.79 7.40
C LYS A 235 -18.39 -26.35 7.86
N ASN A 236 -18.41 -27.34 8.75
CA ASN A 236 -17.21 -27.89 9.43
C ASN A 236 -16.56 -26.95 10.45
N SER A 237 -17.35 -26.32 11.32
CA SER A 237 -16.86 -25.68 12.54
C SER A 237 -15.92 -26.59 13.37
N ARG A 238 -16.01 -27.92 13.25
CA ARG A 238 -15.10 -28.88 13.90
C ARG A 238 -13.67 -28.94 13.30
N ARG A 239 -13.48 -28.66 12.00
CA ARG A 239 -12.14 -28.62 11.37
C ARG A 239 -11.55 -27.20 11.29
N CYS A 240 -12.37 -26.16 11.44
CA CYS A 240 -11.95 -24.76 11.33
C CYS A 240 -12.13 -23.93 12.61
N GLY A 241 -12.76 -24.47 13.65
CA GLY A 241 -13.22 -23.69 14.80
C GLY A 241 -12.60 -24.10 16.11
N MET A 242 -11.31 -24.43 16.12
CA MET A 242 -10.57 -24.54 17.36
C MET A 242 -9.40 -23.57 17.33
N THR A 243 -9.71 -22.36 17.81
CA THR A 243 -8.74 -21.31 18.03
C THR A 243 -7.89 -21.67 19.25
N LYS A 244 -6.80 -20.92 19.51
CA LYS A 244 -5.96 -21.20 20.67
C LYS A 244 -6.79 -21.09 21.96
N GLU A 245 -7.67 -20.11 22.01
CA GLU A 245 -8.56 -19.80 23.14
C GLU A 245 -9.51 -20.97 23.42
N ARG A 246 -10.11 -21.56 22.38
CA ARG A 246 -11.01 -22.70 22.53
C ARG A 246 -10.28 -23.97 23.00
N TYR A 247 -9.02 -24.16 22.63
CA TYR A 247 -8.20 -25.25 23.17
C TYR A 247 -7.84 -25.02 24.63
N VAL A 248 -7.61 -23.77 25.04
CA VAL A 248 -7.40 -23.40 26.45
C VAL A 248 -8.65 -23.70 27.29
N GLU A 249 -9.84 -23.30 26.83
CA GLU A 249 -11.10 -23.64 27.50
C GLU A 249 -11.31 -25.15 27.61
N LEU A 250 -11.01 -25.89 26.53
CA LEU A 250 -11.08 -27.35 26.53
C LEU A 250 -10.16 -27.95 27.60
N LEU A 251 -8.92 -27.47 27.72
CA LEU A 251 -7.99 -27.95 28.73
C LEU A 251 -8.47 -27.65 30.16
N LYS A 252 -9.04 -26.46 30.41
CA LYS A 252 -9.62 -26.08 31.72
C LYS A 252 -10.85 -26.94 32.09
N ASP A 253 -11.71 -27.26 31.11
CA ASP A 253 -12.87 -28.14 31.32
C ASP A 253 -12.45 -29.57 31.67
N TYR A 254 -11.47 -30.12 30.95
CA TYR A 254 -10.92 -31.44 31.26
C TYR A 254 -10.23 -31.48 32.64
N ALA A 255 -9.50 -30.42 33.00
CA ALA A 255 -8.88 -30.32 34.32
C ALA A 255 -9.91 -30.33 35.45
N THR A 256 -11.01 -29.58 35.27
CA THR A 256 -12.13 -29.55 36.22
C THR A 256 -12.81 -30.92 36.34
N LYS A 257 -13.06 -31.59 35.21
CA LYS A 257 -13.73 -32.91 35.18
C LYS A 257 -12.89 -34.03 35.79
N LEU A 258 -11.58 -33.99 35.60
CA LEU A 258 -10.67 -35.03 36.11
C LEU A 258 -10.18 -34.71 37.54
N GLY A 259 -10.39 -33.48 38.03
CA GLY A 259 -9.82 -33.01 39.30
C GLY A 259 -8.28 -32.93 39.31
N ARG A 260 -7.65 -33.06 38.14
CA ARG A 260 -6.20 -33.03 37.93
C ARG A 260 -5.88 -32.57 36.51
N VAL A 261 -4.63 -32.19 36.25
CA VAL A 261 -4.19 -31.78 34.92
C VAL A 261 -4.33 -32.94 33.92
N PRO A 262 -4.97 -32.72 32.75
CA PRO A 262 -5.11 -33.76 31.73
C PRO A 262 -3.78 -34.04 31.03
N GLY A 263 -3.46 -35.33 30.89
CA GLY A 263 -2.34 -35.79 30.07
C GLY A 263 -2.65 -35.72 28.58
N SER A 264 -1.61 -35.62 27.75
CA SER A 264 -1.77 -35.57 26.28
C SER A 264 -2.47 -36.78 25.68
N ASN A 265 -2.43 -37.93 26.35
CA ASN A 265 -3.04 -39.17 25.85
C ASN A 265 -4.54 -39.26 26.17
N GLU A 266 -5.05 -38.38 27.04
CA GLU A 266 -6.43 -38.40 27.53
C GLU A 266 -7.35 -37.52 26.66
N ILE A 267 -6.78 -36.71 25.76
CA ILE A 267 -7.50 -35.78 24.90
C ILE A 267 -7.28 -36.16 23.44
N ARG A 268 -8.37 -36.45 22.73
CA ARG A 268 -8.34 -36.84 21.30
C ARG A 268 -7.68 -35.77 20.43
N GLU A 269 -7.93 -34.51 20.74
CA GLU A 269 -7.42 -33.34 20.02
C GLU A 269 -5.95 -33.01 20.34
N ALA A 270 -5.24 -33.85 21.11
CA ALA A 270 -3.91 -33.50 21.62
C ALA A 270 -2.87 -33.21 20.54
N ARG A 271 -2.91 -33.94 19.42
CA ARG A 271 -2.03 -33.68 18.28
C ARG A 271 -2.25 -32.28 17.69
N ALA A 272 -3.51 -31.84 17.63
CA ALA A 272 -3.86 -30.52 17.11
C ALA A 272 -3.45 -29.41 18.08
N ILE A 273 -3.59 -29.64 19.38
CA ILE A 273 -3.11 -28.74 20.45
C ILE A 273 -1.58 -28.58 20.36
N ILE A 274 -0.83 -29.69 20.29
CA ILE A 274 0.63 -29.67 20.18
C ILE A 274 1.07 -28.91 18.92
N ASN A 275 0.47 -29.19 17.76
CA ASN A 275 0.82 -28.49 16.51
C ASN A 275 0.54 -26.97 16.58
N ARG A 276 -0.46 -26.54 17.37
CA ARG A 276 -0.88 -25.14 17.46
C ARG A 276 -0.09 -24.32 18.49
N PHE A 277 0.32 -24.94 19.59
CA PHE A 277 1.06 -24.31 20.69
C PHE A 277 2.56 -24.63 20.68
N GLY A 278 2.98 -25.59 19.84
CA GLY A 278 4.36 -26.07 19.72
C GLY A 278 4.70 -27.22 20.69
N SER A 279 4.10 -27.24 21.88
CA SER A 279 4.21 -28.36 22.83
C SER A 279 2.96 -28.46 23.71
N TRP A 280 2.78 -29.61 24.36
CA TRP A 280 1.69 -29.82 25.32
C TRP A 280 1.82 -28.90 26.52
N ASN A 281 3.04 -28.77 27.08
CA ASN A 281 3.29 -27.92 28.24
C ASN A 281 3.04 -26.43 27.93
N LYS A 282 3.37 -25.94 26.73
CA LYS A 282 3.01 -24.59 26.30
C LYS A 282 1.50 -24.36 26.21
N ALA A 283 0.73 -25.40 25.88
CA ALA A 283 -0.72 -25.33 25.88
C ALA A 283 -1.29 -25.31 27.32
N LEU A 284 -0.68 -26.06 28.25
CA LEU A 284 -1.04 -26.03 29.67
C LEU A 284 -0.70 -24.68 30.32
N GLU A 285 0.47 -24.11 30.01
CA GLU A 285 0.86 -22.75 30.44
C GLU A 285 -0.14 -21.70 29.95
N ALA A 286 -0.53 -21.77 28.67
CA ALA A 286 -1.55 -20.88 28.11
C ALA A 286 -2.94 -21.07 28.76
N ALA A 287 -3.18 -22.23 29.38
CA ALA A 287 -4.38 -22.52 30.15
C ALA A 287 -4.23 -22.28 31.65
N GLU A 288 -3.11 -21.71 32.10
CA GLU A 288 -2.79 -21.47 33.52
C GLU A 288 -2.84 -22.76 34.36
N LEU A 289 -2.56 -23.91 33.73
CA LEU A 289 -2.49 -25.21 34.37
C LEU A 289 -1.03 -25.57 34.66
N PRO A 290 -0.74 -26.27 35.78
CA PRO A 290 0.62 -26.68 36.07
C PRO A 290 1.17 -27.61 34.99
N VAL A 291 2.40 -27.36 34.56
CA VAL A 291 3.08 -28.18 33.55
C VAL A 291 3.30 -29.59 34.09
N ILE A 292 3.10 -30.58 33.22
CA ILE A 292 3.39 -31.97 33.56
C ILE A 292 4.90 -32.17 33.39
N LYS A 293 5.61 -32.34 34.51
CA LYS A 293 7.03 -32.70 34.50
C LYS A 293 7.21 -34.03 33.79
N SER A 294 8.27 -34.14 33.01
CA SER A 294 8.53 -35.42 32.35
C SER A 294 8.93 -36.46 33.41
N LYS A 295 8.57 -37.73 33.21
CA LYS A 295 9.06 -38.82 34.07
C LYS A 295 10.60 -38.86 34.15
N LYS A 296 11.31 -38.29 33.17
CA LYS A 296 12.77 -38.14 33.21
C LYS A 296 13.19 -37.07 34.20
N GLU A 297 12.54 -35.91 34.21
CA GLU A 297 12.79 -34.84 35.18
C GLU A 297 12.49 -35.29 36.62
N GLU A 298 11.37 -36.00 36.85
CA GLU A 298 11.05 -36.56 38.19
C GLU A 298 12.16 -37.50 38.69
N LEU A 299 12.69 -38.35 37.80
CA LEU A 299 13.79 -39.26 38.12
C LEU A 299 15.11 -38.53 38.37
N ILE A 300 15.37 -37.41 37.69
CA ILE A 300 16.52 -36.53 37.93
C ILE A 300 16.41 -35.88 39.32
N GLU A 301 15.23 -35.37 39.68
CA GLU A 301 14.99 -34.77 41.00
C GLU A 301 15.23 -35.78 42.13
N ILE A 302 14.80 -37.03 41.96
CA ILE A 302 15.06 -38.11 42.93
C ILE A 302 16.57 -38.37 43.08
N ILE A 303 17.34 -38.33 41.99
CA ILE A 303 18.80 -38.49 42.04
C ILE A 303 19.44 -37.30 42.79
N GLN A 304 19.01 -36.07 42.49
CA GLN A 304 19.52 -34.85 43.14
C GLN A 304 19.15 -34.77 44.62
N GLU A 305 17.95 -35.20 45.00
CA GLU A 305 17.52 -35.29 46.40
C GLU A 305 18.37 -36.29 47.17
N LYS A 306 18.58 -37.50 46.61
CA LYS A 306 19.44 -38.50 47.24
C LYS A 306 20.89 -38.04 47.35
N ALA A 307 21.39 -37.29 46.36
CA ALA A 307 22.72 -36.69 46.41
C ALA A 307 22.84 -35.64 47.53
N ARG A 308 21.81 -34.81 47.73
CA ARG A 308 21.75 -33.84 48.84
C ARG A 308 21.70 -34.52 50.21
N GLU A 309 20.91 -35.58 50.34
CA GLU A 309 20.81 -36.39 51.57
C GLU A 309 22.16 -37.00 51.94
N LEU A 310 22.85 -37.60 50.97
CA LEU A 310 24.13 -38.28 51.20
C LEU A 310 25.33 -37.32 51.21
N LYS A 311 25.14 -36.05 50.81
CA LYS A 311 26.20 -35.05 50.56
C LYS A 311 27.32 -35.55 49.64
N ARG A 312 27.01 -36.50 48.77
CA ARG A 312 27.91 -37.11 47.78
C ARG A 312 27.11 -37.67 46.61
N VAL A 313 27.77 -37.96 45.49
CA VAL A 313 27.13 -38.58 44.34
C VAL A 313 26.57 -39.98 44.73
N PRO A 314 25.27 -40.25 44.51
CA PRO A 314 24.65 -41.50 44.88
C PRO A 314 25.08 -42.64 43.95
N LYS A 315 25.27 -43.83 44.51
CA LYS A 315 25.52 -45.06 43.75
C LYS A 315 24.20 -45.62 43.21
N SER A 316 24.28 -46.39 42.14
CA SER A 316 23.11 -46.98 41.46
C SER A 316 22.24 -47.85 42.37
N ASN A 317 22.83 -48.56 43.33
CA ASN A 317 22.12 -49.41 44.29
C ASN A 317 21.48 -48.65 45.46
N GLU A 318 21.76 -47.35 45.61
CA GLU A 318 21.26 -46.52 46.72
C GLU A 318 19.91 -45.85 46.38
N ILE A 319 19.43 -46.00 45.14
CA ILE A 319 18.17 -45.42 44.66
C ILE A 319 17.20 -46.55 44.27
N ARG A 320 16.06 -46.63 44.98
CA ARG A 320 15.04 -47.66 44.78
C ARG A 320 14.51 -47.72 43.34
N GLN A 321 14.43 -46.56 42.68
CA GLN A 321 13.92 -46.41 41.31
C GLN A 321 15.00 -46.69 40.23
N TYR A 322 16.16 -47.25 40.59
CA TYR A 322 17.27 -47.51 39.66
C TYR A 322 16.85 -48.21 38.36
N SER A 323 16.02 -49.26 38.44
CA SER A 323 15.53 -49.98 37.25
C SER A 323 14.75 -49.08 36.30
N THR A 324 13.98 -48.13 36.84
CA THR A 324 13.21 -47.15 36.07
C THR A 324 14.13 -46.08 35.48
N ILE A 325 15.12 -45.62 36.25
CA ILE A 325 16.16 -44.69 35.77
C ILE A 325 16.93 -45.30 34.61
N HIS A 326 17.38 -46.55 34.75
CA HIS A 326 18.09 -47.29 33.72
C HIS A 326 17.25 -47.43 32.43
N ARG A 327 15.95 -47.71 32.55
CA ARG A 327 15.06 -47.78 31.38
C ARG A 327 14.91 -46.44 30.63
N HIS A 328 14.95 -45.31 31.33
CA HIS A 328 14.74 -43.99 30.74
C HIS A 328 16.02 -43.30 30.24
N PHE A 329 17.17 -43.56 30.89
CA PHE A 329 18.46 -42.91 30.60
C PHE A 329 19.53 -43.87 30.04
N GLY A 330 19.27 -45.18 30.06
CA GLY A 330 20.25 -46.20 29.70
C GLY A 330 21.25 -46.39 30.83
N LYS A 331 22.48 -45.90 30.65
CA LYS A 331 23.56 -46.06 31.65
C LYS A 331 23.40 -45.09 32.83
N TRP A 332 23.76 -45.52 34.03
CA TRP A 332 23.71 -44.71 35.26
C TRP A 332 24.45 -43.37 35.12
N ASN A 333 25.64 -43.37 34.50
CA ASN A 333 26.41 -42.14 34.29
C ASN A 333 25.65 -41.10 33.46
N LYS A 334 24.84 -41.51 32.47
CA LYS A 334 24.02 -40.58 31.69
C LYS A 334 22.90 -39.94 32.50
N ALA A 335 22.37 -40.67 33.49
CA ALA A 335 21.39 -40.12 34.41
C ALA A 335 22.02 -39.13 35.40
N LEU A 336 23.26 -39.39 35.83
CA LEU A 336 24.04 -38.45 36.66
C LEU A 336 24.46 -37.19 35.88
N GLU A 337 24.88 -37.34 34.61
CA GLU A 337 25.14 -36.21 33.71
C GLU A 337 23.88 -35.35 33.51
N ALA A 338 22.73 -35.98 33.26
CA ALA A 338 21.46 -35.26 33.14
C ALA A 338 20.98 -34.61 34.46
N ALA A 339 21.54 -35.02 35.59
CA ALA A 339 21.27 -34.46 36.91
C ALA A 339 22.34 -33.44 37.38
N ASP A 340 23.30 -33.09 36.53
CA ASP A 340 24.46 -32.22 36.82
C ASP A 340 25.35 -32.74 37.97
N LEU A 341 25.44 -34.06 38.13
CA LEU A 341 26.21 -34.76 39.17
C LEU A 341 27.34 -35.62 38.57
N SER A 342 27.90 -35.21 37.43
CA SER A 342 28.97 -35.95 36.75
C SER A 342 30.26 -35.98 37.59
N LYS A 343 31.04 -37.05 37.41
CA LYS A 343 32.29 -37.33 38.16
C LYS A 343 33.46 -36.38 37.84
N GLU A 344 33.28 -35.36 37.01
CA GLU A 344 34.38 -34.49 36.53
C GLU A 344 34.66 -33.25 37.41
N ASN A 345 33.90 -33.03 38.48
CA ASN A 345 34.10 -31.88 39.39
C ASN A 345 34.55 -32.29 40.81
N HIS A 346 35.54 -33.17 40.95
CA HIS A 346 36.33 -33.32 42.18
C HIS A 346 37.76 -33.76 41.91
#